data_AF-A0A416Y1R7-F1
#
_entry.id   AF-A0A416Y1R7-F1
#
_cell.length_a   1.000
_cell.length_b   1.000
_cell.length_c   1.000
_cell.angle_alpha   90.00
_cell.angle_beta   90.00
_cell.angle_gamma   90.00
#
_symmetry.space_group_name_H-M   'P 1'
#
loop_
_entity.id
_entity.type
_entity.pdbx_description
1 polymer ?
#
loop_
_entity_poly.entity_id
_entity_poly.type
_entity_poly.pdbx_seq_one_letter_code
_entity_poly.pdbx_strand_id
1 'polypeptide(L)' 'MNFERLLLKAKEGNADAVLKILEIYKPLLIKNAIVNGRFDEDLYQELVSTLLQCIQRFQIIE' A
#
# COMPACT_ATOMS: atom_id res chain seq x y z
N MET A 1 -11.60 -4.00 12.43
CA MET A 1 -10.64 -2.90 12.21
C MET A 1 -11.30 -1.96 11.20
N ASN A 2 -11.51 -0.67 11.51
CA ASN A 2 -12.06 0.27 10.52
C ASN A 2 -10.89 0.74 9.63
N PHE A 3 -10.92 0.35 8.35
CA PHE A 3 -9.88 0.71 7.38
C PHE A 3 -9.78 2.21 7.15
N GLU A 4 -10.91 2.93 7.15
CA GLU A 4 -10.95 4.39 7.00
C GLU A 4 -10.14 5.08 8.10
N ARG A 5 -10.34 4.66 9.36
CA ARG A 5 -9.57 5.18 10.50
C ARG A 5 -8.08 4.82 10.41
N LEU A 6 -7.76 3.65 9.86
CA LEU A 6 -6.38 3.25 9.61
C LEU A 6 -5.73 4.13 8.52
N LEU A 7 -6.47 4.40 7.44
CA LEU A 7 -6.05 5.26 6.34
C LEU A 7 -5.83 6.69 6.82
N LEU A 8 -6.75 7.26 7.60
CA LEU A 8 -6.60 8.60 8.18
C LEU A 8 -5.30 8.73 8.99
N LYS A 9 -5.01 7.77 9.88
CA LYS A 9 -3.74 7.76 10.64
C LYS A 9 -2.51 7.65 9.74
N ALA A 10 -2.58 6.82 8.70
CA ALA A 10 -1.48 6.67 7.76
C ALA A 10 -1.22 7.96 6.96
N LYS A 11 -2.29 8.71 6.61
CA LYS A 11 -2.20 10.04 5.98
C LYS A 11 -1.54 11.06 6.90
N GLU A 12 -1.78 10.99 8.21
CA GLU A 12 -1.10 11.81 9.23
C GLU A 12 0.39 11.44 9.44
N GLY A 13 0.91 10.44 8.72
CA GLY A 13 2.31 10.01 8.81
C GLY A 13 2.59 8.99 9.92
N ASN A 14 1.55 8.37 10.51
CA ASN A 14 1.74 7.29 11.48
C ASN A 14 2.37 6.05 10.81
N ALA A 15 3.62 5.76 11.17
CA ALA A 15 4.40 4.67 10.56
C ALA A 15 3.75 3.29 10.75
N ASP A 16 3.21 2.99 11.92
CA ASP A 16 2.55 1.71 12.18
C ASP A 16 1.29 1.53 11.32
N ALA A 17 0.54 2.60 11.10
CA ALA A 17 -0.63 2.59 10.22
C ALA A 17 -0.23 2.36 8.76
N VAL A 18 0.84 3.02 8.29
CA VAL A 18 1.40 2.79 6.94
C VAL A 18 1.86 1.34 6.79
N LEU A 19 2.63 0.81 7.74
CA LEU A 19 3.09 -0.57 7.74
C LEU A 19 1.92 -1.55 7.73
N LYS A 20 0.86 -1.28 8.50
CA LYS A 20 -0.33 -2.13 8.51
C LYS A 20 -1.04 -2.15 7.16
N ILE A 21 -1.15 -1.01 6.47
CA ILE A 21 -1.72 -0.96 5.13
C ILE A 21 -0.83 -1.72 4.14
N LEU A 22 0.49 -1.57 4.22
CA LEU A 22 1.44 -2.34 3.40
C LEU A 22 1.27 -3.85 3.63
N GLU A 23 1.12 -4.32 4.87
CA GLU A 23 0.85 -5.73 5.18
C GLU A 23 -0.45 -6.24 4.56
N ILE A 24 -1.53 -5.44 4.63
CA ILE A 24 -2.83 -5.79 4.06
C ILE A 24 -2.71 -5.99 2.54
N TYR A 25 -2.01 -5.10 1.85
CA TYR A 25 -1.88 -5.13 0.39
C TYR A 25 -0.73 -6.02 -0.11
N LYS A 26 0.21 -6.45 0.77
CA LYS A 26 1.40 -7.23 0.40
C LYS A 26 1.10 -8.44 -0.52
N PRO A 27 0.07 -9.28 -0.27
CA PRO A 27 -0.23 -10.39 -1.17
C PRO A 27 -0.61 -9.94 -2.59
N LEU A 28 -1.35 -8.83 -2.72
CA LEU A 28 -1.73 -8.26 -4.00
C LEU A 28 -0.51 -7.67 -4.73
N LEU A 29 0.35 -6.94 -4.01
CA LEU A 29 1.57 -6.37 -4.58
C LEU A 29 2.51 -7.47 -5.10
N ILE A 30 2.72 -8.53 -4.31
CA ILE A 30 3.52 -9.68 -4.74
C ILE A 30 2.92 -10.36 -5.96
N LYS A 31 1.60 -10.61 -5.97
CA LYS A 31 0.91 -11.23 -7.10
C LYS A 31 1.12 -10.44 -8.40
N ASN A 32 1.03 -9.11 -8.34
CA ASN A 32 1.18 -8.26 -9.53
C ASN A 32 2.64 -8.02 -9.91
N ALA A 33 3.59 -8.23 -8.99
CA ALA A 33 5.02 -8.22 -9.28
C ALA A 33 5.52 -9.52 -9.93
N ILE A 34 4.68 -10.56 -10.06
CA ILE A 34 5.05 -11.78 -10.76
C ILE A 34 4.74 -11.65 -12.26
N VAL A 35 5.79 -11.52 -13.07
CA VAL A 35 5.69 -11.42 -14.53
C VAL A 35 6.32 -12.68 -15.15
N ASN A 36 5.56 -13.38 -16.01
CA ASN A 36 6.00 -14.64 -16.63
C ASN A 36 6.51 -15.69 -15.62
N GLY A 37 5.84 -15.77 -14.45
CA GLY A 37 6.17 -16.73 -13.40
C GLY A 37 7.42 -16.38 -12.57
N ARG A 38 8.02 -15.20 -12.77
CA ARG A 38 9.17 -14.71 -12.01
C ARG A 38 8.79 -13.47 -11.21
N PHE A 39 9.29 -13.38 -9.99
CA PHE A 39 9.15 -12.17 -9.18
C PHE A 39 10.08 -11.10 -9.71
N ASP A 40 9.52 -9.94 -10.02
CA ASP A 40 10.23 -8.74 -10.44
C ASP A 40 10.33 -7.79 -9.24
N GLU A 41 11.54 -7.67 -8.69
CA GLU A 41 11.81 -6.88 -7.49
C GLU A 41 11.60 -5.37 -7.73
N ASP A 42 11.95 -4.88 -8.92
CA ASP A 42 11.81 -3.47 -9.28
C ASP A 42 10.33 -3.13 -9.45
N LEU A 43 9.55 -4.01 -10.10
CA LEU A 43 8.10 -3.85 -10.19
C LEU A 43 7.44 -3.88 -8.81
N TYR A 44 7.88 -4.76 -7.89
CA TYR A 44 7.37 -4.75 -6.52
C TYR A 44 7.66 -3.44 -5.81
N GLN A 45 8.87 -2.89 -5.94
CA GLN A 45 9.22 -1.59 -5.37
C GLN A 45 8.36 -0.45 -5.94
N GLU A 46 8.10 -0.44 -7.25
CA GLU A 46 7.22 0.54 -7.89
C GLU A 46 5.77 0.42 -7.40
N LEU A 47 5.26 -0.79 -7.22
CA LEU A 47 3.92 -1.03 -6.68
C LEU A 47 3.82 -0.57 -5.21
N VAL A 48 4.85 -0.80 -4.40
CA VAL A 48 4.94 -0.28 -3.02
C VAL A 48 4.97 1.25 -3.01
N SER A 49 5.81 1.87 -3.84
CA SER A 49 5.89 3.33 -3.99
C SER A 49 4.55 3.93 -4.39
N THR A 50 3.87 3.31 -5.37
CA THR A 50 2.53 3.70 -5.80
C THR A 50 1.51 3.61 -4.66
N LEU A 51 1.52 2.54 -3.86
CA LEU A 51 0.63 2.43 -2.70
C LEU A 51 0.89 3.53 -1.66
N LEU A 52 2.15 3.86 -1.38
CA LEU A 52 2.49 4.96 -0.48
C LEU A 52 1.96 6.31 -0.99
N GLN A 53 2.07 6.55 -2.30
CA GLN A 53 1.47 7.74 -2.92
C GLN A 53 -0.06 7.73 -2.83
N CYS A 54 -0.70 6.57 -3.04
CA CYS A 54 -2.15 6.42 -2.91
C CYS A 54 -2.62 6.73 -1.50
N ILE A 55 -1.93 6.25 -0.45
CA ILE A 55 -2.24 6.58 0.94
C ILE A 55 -2.30 8.10 1.10
N GLN A 56 -1.26 8.81 0.66
CA GLN A 56 -1.17 10.26 0.80
C GLN A 56 -2.20 11.03 -0.04
N ARG A 57 -2.48 10.59 -1.26
CA ARG A 57 -3.32 11.33 -2.22
C ARG A 57 -4.81 11.00 -2.19
N PHE A 58 -5.20 9.84 -1.65
CA PHE A 58 -6.60 9.40 -1.65
C PHE A 58 -7.50 10.39 -0.92
N GLN A 59 -8.50 10.96 -1.59
CA GLN A 59 -9.46 11.85 -0.95
C GLN A 59 -10.60 11.05 -0.33
N ILE A 60 -10.84 11.25 0.96
CA ILE A 60 -12.03 10.72 1.64
C ILE A 60 -13.11 11.78 1.44
N ILE A 61 -14.16 11.42 0.71
CA ILE A 61 -15.33 12.27 0.48
C ILE A 61 -16.36 11.87 1.52
N GLU A 62 -16.87 12.85 2.26
CA GLU A 62 -17.99 12.70 3.21
C GLU A 62 -19.34 12.60 2.49
#